data_AF-A0A2G9LU05-F1
#
_entry.id   AF-A0A2G9LU05-F1
#
_cell.length_a   1.000
_cell.length_b   1.000
_cell.length_c   1.000
_cell.angle_alpha   90.00
_cell.angle_beta   90.00
_cell.angle_gamma   90.00
#
_symmetry.space_group_name_H-M   'P 1'
#
loop_
_entity.id
_entity.type
_entity.pdbx_description
1 polymer ?
#
loop_
_entity_poly.entity_id
_entity_poly.type
_entity_poly.pdbx_seq_one_letter_code
_entity_poly.pdbx_strand_id
1 'polypeptide(L)'
;MRKIRKAQLKMLESIFTLVFFAMLIGFGMFFYFVYSKGEASSKRIELDEQKMVEIALMVSQLPEIQCTEGSVEQGACIDMLKLMALSTTSDHPDFKIHYYDLFTYATISIKTVYPEVDPAIPLKATITVADQSGGTTDLYPTPAVDNVEKTAEFTFYDGQPTATLDAGDQMNSRVVLLPVTLRDVRSDKKYFGILEVVVYSIERKMA
;
A
#
# COMPACT_ATOMS: atom_id res chain seq x y z
N MET A 1 -3.28 75.45 -24.83
CA MET A 1 -4.22 74.37 -24.42
C MET A 1 -4.81 73.71 -25.66
N ARG A 2 -4.41 72.47 -25.98
CA ARG A 2 -5.03 71.72 -27.09
C ARG A 2 -6.39 71.19 -26.61
N LYS A 3 -7.48 71.62 -27.27
CA LYS A 3 -8.83 71.05 -27.05
C LYS A 3 -8.80 69.56 -27.41
N ILE A 4 -8.91 68.70 -26.40
CA ILE A 4 -9.11 67.26 -26.60
C ILE A 4 -10.46 67.08 -27.30
N ARG A 5 -10.48 66.35 -28.41
CA ARG A 5 -11.70 66.13 -29.19
C ARG A 5 -12.59 65.14 -28.43
N LYS A 6 -13.85 65.50 -28.19
CA LYS A 6 -14.85 64.67 -27.46
C LYS A 6 -14.98 63.23 -27.99
N ALA A 7 -14.64 63.00 -29.27
CA ALA A 7 -14.59 61.67 -29.88
C ALA A 7 -13.54 60.73 -29.27
N GLN A 8 -12.42 61.25 -28.75
CA GLN A 8 -11.35 60.43 -28.16
C GLN A 8 -11.72 59.87 -26.78
N LEU A 9 -12.59 60.56 -26.03
CA LEU A 9 -13.02 60.10 -24.71
C LEU A 9 -13.89 58.84 -24.79
N LYS A 10 -14.76 58.77 -25.81
CA LYS A 10 -15.70 57.66 -26.01
C LYS A 10 -14.99 56.36 -26.43
N MET A 11 -13.87 56.44 -27.14
CA MET A 11 -13.06 55.25 -27.46
C MET A 11 -12.38 54.69 -26.21
N LEU A 12 -11.90 55.55 -25.31
CA LEU A 12 -11.19 55.13 -24.09
C LEU A 12 -12.12 54.41 -23.10
N GLU A 13 -13.37 54.84 -23.00
CA GLU A 13 -14.40 54.19 -22.18
C GLU A 13 -14.64 52.72 -22.58
N SER A 14 -14.71 52.43 -23.89
CA SER A 14 -14.87 51.06 -24.39
C SER A 14 -13.62 50.18 -24.17
N ILE A 15 -12.43 50.78 -24.22
CA ILE A 15 -11.18 50.07 -23.95
C ILE A 15 -11.09 49.72 -22.45
N PHE A 16 -11.47 50.65 -21.58
CA PHE A 16 -11.45 50.44 -20.14
C PHE A 16 -12.38 49.29 -19.70
N THR A 17 -13.58 49.23 -20.29
CA THR A 17 -14.52 48.12 -20.02
C THR A 17 -14.00 46.77 -20.49
N LEU A 18 -13.37 46.69 -21.67
CA LEU A 18 -12.71 45.47 -22.14
C LEU A 18 -11.55 45.02 -21.23
N VAL A 19 -10.72 45.96 -20.77
CA VAL A 19 -9.60 45.66 -19.85
C VAL A 19 -10.12 45.15 -18.51
N PHE A 20 -11.16 45.78 -17.96
CA PHE A 20 -11.77 45.34 -16.71
C PHE A 20 -12.37 43.93 -16.84
N PHE A 21 -13.03 43.64 -17.97
CA PHE A 21 -13.58 42.31 -18.25
C PHE A 21 -12.47 41.25 -18.38
N ALA A 22 -11.37 41.56 -19.07
CA ALA A 22 -10.21 40.68 -19.17
C ALA A 22 -9.58 40.37 -17.81
N MET A 23 -9.51 41.38 -16.91
CA MET A 23 -9.01 41.21 -15.55
C MET A 23 -9.89 40.25 -14.73
N LEU A 24 -11.22 40.38 -14.83
CA LEU A 24 -12.16 39.47 -14.16
C LEU A 24 -12.02 38.03 -14.64
N ILE A 25 -11.86 37.81 -15.96
CA ILE A 25 -11.59 36.47 -16.51
C ILE A 25 -10.28 35.91 -15.97
N GLY A 26 -9.22 36.73 -15.92
CA GLY A 26 -7.93 36.34 -15.36
C GLY A 26 -8.04 35.87 -13.91
N PHE A 27 -8.77 36.60 -13.06
CA PHE A 27 -9.04 36.17 -11.68
C PHE A 27 -9.86 34.88 -11.61
N GLY A 28 -10.92 34.75 -12.42
CA GLY A 28 -11.73 33.54 -12.46
C GLY A 28 -10.91 32.30 -12.81
N MET A 29 -10.02 32.41 -13.80
CA MET A 29 -9.12 31.33 -14.20
C MET A 29 -8.07 31.02 -13.12
N PHE A 30 -7.52 32.03 -12.45
CA PHE A 30 -6.59 31.83 -11.34
C PHE A 30 -7.23 31.04 -10.19
N PHE A 31 -8.43 31.43 -9.74
CA PHE A 31 -9.15 30.70 -8.70
C PHE A 31 -9.50 29.27 -9.11
N TYR A 32 -9.91 29.06 -10.37
CA TYR A 32 -10.19 27.73 -10.89
C TYR A 32 -8.97 26.79 -10.80
N PHE A 33 -7.79 27.26 -11.19
CA PHE A 33 -6.56 26.46 -11.10
C PHE A 33 -6.16 26.15 -9.65
N VAL A 34 -6.32 27.10 -8.73
CA VAL A 34 -6.03 26.87 -7.30
C VAL A 34 -6.99 25.83 -6.71
N TYR A 35 -8.29 25.94 -7.02
CA TYR A 35 -9.30 25.02 -6.51
C TYR A 35 -9.16 23.60 -7.09
N SER A 36 -8.90 23.48 -8.40
CA SER A 36 -8.75 22.19 -9.09
C SER A 36 -7.60 21.35 -8.54
N LYS A 37 -6.52 21.97 -8.06
CA LYS A 37 -5.40 21.26 -7.42
C LYS A 37 -5.79 20.60 -6.09
N GLY A 38 -6.71 21.20 -5.33
CA GLY A 38 -7.17 20.66 -4.04
C GLY A 38 -8.01 19.39 -4.18
N GLU A 39 -8.94 19.37 -5.13
CA GLU A 39 -9.80 18.21 -5.38
C GLU A 39 -9.02 17.00 -5.90
N ALA A 40 -8.02 17.22 -6.77
CA ALA A 40 -7.21 16.14 -7.32
C ALA A 40 -6.40 15.40 -6.25
N SER A 41 -5.92 16.11 -5.22
CA SER A 41 -5.22 15.50 -4.08
C SER A 41 -6.17 14.69 -3.19
N SER A 42 -7.34 15.26 -2.88
CA SER A 42 -8.33 14.59 -2.00
C SER A 42 -8.87 13.30 -2.62
N LYS A 43 -9.18 13.31 -3.93
CA LYS A 43 -9.63 12.11 -4.66
C LYS A 43 -8.56 11.03 -4.74
N ARG A 44 -7.27 11.40 -4.78
CA ARG A 44 -6.17 10.43 -4.76
C ARG A 44 -6.11 9.70 -3.42
N ILE A 45 -6.21 10.44 -2.32
CA ILE A 45 -6.21 9.86 -0.96
C ILE A 45 -7.38 8.87 -0.81
N GLU A 46 -8.58 9.24 -1.25
CA GLU A 46 -9.76 8.37 -1.16
C GLU A 46 -9.60 7.09 -2.00
N LEU A 47 -9.08 7.19 -3.22
CA LEU A 47 -8.81 6.03 -4.07
C LEU A 47 -7.72 5.12 -3.48
N ASP A 48 -6.70 5.70 -2.88
CA ASP A 48 -5.63 4.94 -2.22
C ASP A 48 -6.19 4.17 -1.01
N GLU A 49 -7.02 4.80 -0.18
CA GLU A 49 -7.69 4.15 0.95
C GLU A 49 -8.58 2.98 0.51
N GLN A 50 -9.38 3.16 -0.54
CA GLN A 50 -10.22 2.09 -1.09
C GLN A 50 -9.39 0.91 -1.61
N LYS A 51 -8.28 1.19 -2.29
CA LYS A 51 -7.35 0.15 -2.76
C LYS A 51 -6.70 -0.62 -1.62
N MET A 52 -6.35 0.04 -0.51
CA MET A 52 -5.76 -0.67 0.63
C MET A 52 -6.74 -1.66 1.24
N VAL A 53 -8.01 -1.27 1.36
CA VAL A 53 -9.07 -2.16 1.85
C VAL A 53 -9.30 -3.32 0.89
N GLU A 54 -9.29 -3.05 -0.41
CA GLU A 54 -9.40 -4.07 -1.45
C GLU A 54 -8.25 -5.09 -1.37
N ILE A 55 -7.00 -4.64 -1.28
CA ILE A 55 -5.82 -5.50 -1.11
C ILE A 55 -5.96 -6.34 0.15
N ALA A 56 -6.32 -5.72 1.28
CA ALA A 56 -6.43 -6.42 2.55
C ALA A 56 -7.55 -7.48 2.51
N LEU A 57 -8.66 -7.20 1.81
CA LEU A 57 -9.73 -8.17 1.57
C LEU A 57 -9.27 -9.30 0.65
N MET A 58 -8.59 -9.00 -0.46
CA MET A 58 -8.03 -10.00 -1.38
C MET A 58 -7.07 -10.95 -0.66
N VAL A 59 -6.17 -10.41 0.16
CA VAL A 59 -5.25 -11.19 1.00
C VAL A 59 -6.02 -12.15 1.90
N SER A 60 -7.09 -11.68 2.56
CA SER A 60 -7.91 -12.52 3.45
C SER A 60 -8.68 -13.63 2.73
N GLN A 61 -8.80 -13.56 1.41
CA GLN A 61 -9.51 -14.50 0.55
C GLN A 61 -8.57 -15.37 -0.29
N LEU A 62 -7.26 -15.34 0.00
CA LEU A 62 -6.31 -16.21 -0.70
C LEU A 62 -6.54 -17.68 -0.31
N PRO A 63 -6.76 -18.60 -1.27
CA PRO A 63 -6.97 -20.03 -0.97
C PRO A 63 -5.74 -20.67 -0.28
N GLU A 64 -4.56 -20.09 -0.47
CA GLU A 64 -3.29 -20.45 0.15
C GLU A 64 -3.24 -20.16 1.65
N ILE A 65 -4.11 -19.30 2.18
CA ILE A 65 -4.16 -19.03 3.62
C ILE A 65 -5.54 -19.28 4.23
N GLN A 66 -6.59 -19.34 3.42
CA GLN A 66 -7.96 -19.45 3.90
C GLN A 66 -8.25 -20.79 4.57
N CYS A 67 -9.05 -20.78 5.64
CA CYS A 67 -9.54 -22.01 6.27
C CYS A 67 -10.60 -22.70 5.41
N THR A 68 -10.56 -24.04 5.36
CA THR A 68 -11.61 -24.86 4.75
C THR A 68 -12.22 -25.76 5.82
N GLU A 69 -13.54 -25.69 6.02
CA GLU A 69 -14.26 -26.60 6.92
C GLU A 69 -15.45 -27.23 6.19
N GLY A 70 -15.42 -28.55 6.02
CA GLY A 70 -16.52 -29.27 5.38
C GLY A 70 -16.86 -28.77 3.97
N SER A 71 -15.85 -28.42 3.18
CA SER A 71 -15.98 -27.82 1.83
C SER A 71 -16.63 -26.44 1.79
N VAL A 72 -16.82 -25.79 2.95
CA VAL A 72 -17.28 -24.41 3.04
C VAL A 72 -16.11 -23.51 3.46
N GLU A 73 -15.94 -22.45 2.69
CA GLU A 73 -15.00 -21.38 2.98
C GLU A 73 -15.52 -20.52 4.15
N GLN A 74 -14.69 -20.33 5.16
CA GLN A 74 -15.01 -19.43 6.28
C GLN A 74 -14.42 -18.05 6.00
N GLY A 75 -15.26 -17.01 6.04
CA GLY A 75 -14.82 -15.63 5.91
C GLY A 75 -13.91 -15.22 7.08
N ALA A 76 -12.82 -14.50 6.78
CA ALA A 76 -11.86 -13.98 7.75
C ALA A 76 -11.20 -15.05 8.66
N CYS A 77 -11.06 -16.29 8.17
CA CYS A 77 -10.31 -17.35 8.84
C CYS A 77 -9.03 -17.69 8.07
N ILE A 78 -7.90 -17.69 8.78
CA ILE A 78 -6.58 -18.02 8.26
C ILE A 78 -6.08 -19.32 8.90
N ASP A 79 -5.72 -20.28 8.05
CA ASP A 79 -5.13 -21.57 8.44
C ASP A 79 -3.64 -21.37 8.73
N MET A 80 -3.24 -21.66 9.98
CA MET A 80 -1.86 -21.49 10.42
C MET A 80 -0.89 -22.43 9.70
N LEU A 81 -1.32 -23.66 9.37
CA LEU A 81 -0.46 -24.61 8.69
C LEU A 81 -0.19 -24.15 7.26
N LYS A 82 -1.22 -23.66 6.57
CA LYS A 82 -1.04 -23.10 5.23
C LYS A 82 -0.22 -21.82 5.26
N LEU A 83 -0.40 -20.96 6.27
CA LEU A 83 0.43 -19.76 6.44
C LEU A 83 1.92 -20.11 6.60
N MET A 84 2.26 -21.16 7.35
CA MET A 84 3.64 -21.65 7.48
C MET A 84 4.19 -22.25 6.17
N ALA A 85 3.33 -22.89 5.37
CA ALA A 85 3.72 -23.39 4.06
C ALA A 85 3.97 -22.24 3.08
N LEU A 86 3.09 -21.23 3.10
CA LEU A 86 3.20 -20.02 2.31
C LEU A 86 4.47 -19.25 2.64
N SER A 87 4.81 -19.15 3.94
CA SER A 87 6.03 -18.51 4.41
C SER A 87 7.29 -19.18 3.84
N THR A 88 7.26 -20.49 3.60
CA THR A 88 8.39 -21.21 2.99
C THR A 88 8.42 -21.02 1.47
N THR A 89 7.27 -20.75 0.86
CA THR A 89 7.11 -20.64 -0.60
C THR A 89 7.28 -19.20 -1.10
N SER A 90 7.09 -18.19 -0.24
CA SER A 90 7.17 -16.77 -0.59
C SER A 90 8.53 -16.32 -1.11
N ASP A 91 9.60 -17.07 -0.81
CA ASP A 91 10.96 -16.79 -1.27
C ASP A 91 11.16 -17.15 -2.75
N HIS A 92 10.31 -18.01 -3.33
CA HIS A 92 10.43 -18.41 -4.72
C HIS A 92 10.13 -17.23 -5.67
N PRO A 93 10.95 -17.03 -6.73
CA PRO A 93 10.76 -15.94 -7.68
C PRO A 93 9.42 -16.04 -8.42
N ASP A 94 8.98 -17.25 -8.76
CA ASP A 94 7.70 -17.47 -9.45
C ASP A 94 6.51 -17.06 -8.59
N PHE A 95 6.59 -17.29 -7.27
CA PHE A 95 5.57 -16.84 -6.33
C PHE A 95 5.51 -15.30 -6.32
N LYS A 96 6.66 -14.63 -6.24
CA LYS A 96 6.71 -13.16 -6.24
C LYS A 96 6.13 -12.59 -7.52
N ILE A 97 6.50 -13.11 -8.68
CA ILE A 97 6.00 -12.65 -9.98
C ILE A 97 4.47 -12.83 -10.06
N HIS A 98 3.95 -13.97 -9.58
CA HIS A 98 2.52 -14.24 -9.62
C HIS A 98 1.70 -13.26 -8.75
N TYR A 99 2.21 -12.92 -7.56
CA TYR A 99 1.51 -12.05 -6.61
C TYR A 99 1.87 -10.56 -6.72
N TYR A 100 2.88 -10.22 -7.51
CA TYR A 100 3.31 -8.84 -7.73
C TYR A 100 2.21 -7.98 -8.36
N ASP A 101 1.52 -8.49 -9.37
CA ASP A 101 0.44 -7.75 -10.04
C ASP A 101 -0.75 -7.48 -9.10
N LEU A 102 -0.95 -8.33 -8.09
CA LEU A 102 -2.04 -8.22 -7.12
C LEU A 102 -1.70 -7.26 -5.97
N PHE A 103 -0.50 -7.38 -5.39
CA PHE A 103 -0.14 -6.67 -4.16
C PHE A 103 0.82 -5.51 -4.36
N THR A 104 1.40 -5.39 -5.56
CA THR A 104 2.33 -4.32 -5.95
C THR A 104 3.48 -4.16 -4.95
N TYR A 105 3.43 -3.13 -4.10
CA TYR A 105 4.42 -2.82 -3.07
C TYR A 105 3.73 -2.82 -1.70
N ALA A 106 3.25 -4.00 -1.30
CA ALA A 106 2.63 -4.21 -0.01
C ALA A 106 3.44 -5.21 0.83
N THR A 107 3.54 -4.90 2.12
CA THR A 107 4.00 -5.80 3.18
C THR A 107 2.78 -6.28 3.95
N ILE A 108 2.56 -7.59 3.92
CA ILE A 108 1.46 -8.24 4.61
C ILE A 108 2.03 -8.91 5.85
N SER A 109 1.61 -8.51 7.04
CA SER A 109 2.04 -9.08 8.31
C SER A 109 0.85 -9.64 9.07
N ILE A 110 0.98 -10.84 9.62
CA ILE A 110 -0.05 -11.40 10.50
C ILE A 110 0.51 -11.44 11.92
N LYS A 111 -0.23 -10.84 12.86
CA LYS A 111 0.11 -10.76 14.28
C LYS A 111 -0.99 -11.45 15.09
N THR A 112 -0.62 -12.46 15.87
CA THR A 112 -1.51 -13.04 16.88
C THR A 112 -1.68 -12.06 18.04
N VAL A 113 -2.92 -11.75 18.41
CA VAL A 113 -3.26 -10.89 19.55
C VAL A 113 -3.66 -11.71 20.76
N TYR A 114 -4.36 -12.83 20.56
CA TYR A 114 -4.83 -13.67 21.65
C TYR A 114 -4.95 -15.15 21.26
N PRO A 115 -4.64 -16.11 22.15
CA PRO A 115 -3.96 -15.96 23.45
C PRO A 115 -2.61 -15.25 23.33
N GLU A 116 -2.21 -14.58 24.41
CA GLU A 116 -0.87 -13.99 24.51
C GLU A 116 0.12 -15.12 24.29
N VAL A 117 0.92 -14.97 23.23
CA VAL A 117 1.78 -16.04 22.76
C VAL A 117 2.80 -16.30 23.85
N ASP A 118 2.85 -17.54 24.34
CA ASP A 118 3.98 -17.97 25.17
C ASP A 118 5.26 -17.65 24.38
N PRO A 119 6.21 -16.87 24.92
CA PRO A 119 7.39 -16.42 24.19
C PRO A 119 8.18 -17.55 23.52
N ALA A 120 7.94 -18.81 23.89
CA ALA A 120 8.50 -20.00 23.26
C ALA A 120 7.90 -20.37 21.87
N ILE A 121 6.84 -19.70 21.38
CA ILE A 121 6.23 -19.98 20.06
C ILE A 121 5.94 -18.68 19.29
N PRO A 122 6.95 -17.90 18.89
CA PRO A 122 6.73 -16.68 18.14
C PRO A 122 6.13 -16.98 16.76
N LEU A 123 4.91 -16.47 16.54
CA LEU A 123 4.19 -16.54 15.27
C LEU A 123 4.16 -15.15 14.66
N LYS A 124 5.15 -14.85 13.83
CA LYS A 124 5.13 -13.70 12.93
C LYS A 124 5.26 -14.25 11.53
N ALA A 125 4.42 -13.80 10.60
CA ALA A 125 4.57 -14.10 9.19
C ALA A 125 4.45 -12.76 8.46
N THR A 126 5.52 -12.35 7.77
CA THR A 126 5.56 -11.13 6.98
C THR A 126 5.79 -11.48 5.52
N ILE A 127 4.85 -11.27 4.61
CA ILE A 127 5.07 -11.42 3.18
C ILE A 127 5.44 -10.04 2.64
N THR A 128 6.68 -9.88 2.18
CA THR A 128 7.13 -8.67 1.47
C THR A 128 7.13 -8.94 -0.02
N VAL A 129 6.32 -8.19 -0.78
CA VAL A 129 6.33 -8.22 -2.24
C VAL A 129 7.15 -7.02 -2.70
N ALA A 130 8.36 -7.28 -3.21
CA ALA A 130 9.27 -6.26 -3.72
C ALA A 130 9.59 -6.54 -5.19
N ASP A 131 9.74 -5.48 -5.97
CA ASP A 131 10.09 -5.52 -7.39
C ASP A 131 11.54 -6.00 -7.58
N GLN A 132 11.73 -7.08 -8.34
CA GLN A 132 13.05 -7.55 -8.77
C GLN A 132 13.46 -6.86 -10.08
N SER A 133 13.49 -5.53 -10.09
CA SER A 133 14.09 -4.78 -11.19
C SER A 133 15.62 -4.73 -11.00
N GLY A 134 16.29 -5.87 -11.07
CA GLY A 134 17.76 -5.92 -11.23
C GLY A 134 18.47 -7.10 -10.55
N GLY A 135 19.08 -7.98 -11.36
CA GLY A 135 20.23 -8.79 -10.95
C GLY A 135 19.99 -10.29 -10.82
N THR A 136 20.15 -11.02 -11.92
CA THR A 136 20.36 -12.47 -11.92
C THR A 136 21.69 -12.84 -11.27
N THR A 137 21.70 -13.68 -10.22
CA THR A 137 22.66 -14.80 -10.07
C THR A 137 22.20 -15.80 -9.00
N ASP A 138 22.39 -17.07 -9.33
CA ASP A 138 22.07 -18.32 -8.63
C ASP A 138 22.46 -18.42 -7.15
N LEU A 139 21.67 -19.16 -6.34
CA LEU A 139 22.06 -20.40 -5.62
C LEU A 139 20.95 -20.85 -4.64
N TYR A 140 20.39 -22.03 -4.87
CA TYR A 140 19.47 -22.72 -3.94
C TYR A 140 20.22 -23.28 -2.72
N PRO A 141 19.74 -23.06 -1.48
CA PRO A 141 20.00 -23.97 -0.39
C PRO A 141 18.77 -24.86 -0.11
N THR A 142 19.03 -26.15 0.10
CA THR A 142 18.10 -27.13 0.65
C THR A 142 17.85 -26.88 2.15
N PRO A 143 16.63 -27.02 2.67
CA PRO A 143 16.38 -26.86 4.10
C PRO A 143 16.74 -28.13 4.88
N ALA A 144 17.64 -27.99 5.85
CA ALA A 144 17.80 -28.93 6.96
C ALA A 144 16.64 -28.75 7.94
N VAL A 145 16.07 -29.88 8.38
CA VAL A 145 15.00 -29.94 9.38
C VAL A 145 15.64 -29.88 10.76
N ASP A 146 15.71 -28.69 11.33
CA ASP A 146 15.92 -28.49 12.77
C ASP A 146 14.71 -27.76 13.36
N ASN A 147 14.32 -28.16 14.56
CA ASN A 147 13.21 -27.59 15.32
C ASN A 147 13.57 -26.16 15.75
N VAL A 148 13.38 -25.21 14.83
CA VAL A 148 13.62 -23.79 15.03
C VAL A 148 12.28 -23.08 15.13
N GLU A 149 12.09 -22.44 16.27
CA GLU A 149 11.14 -21.41 16.64
C GLU A 149 10.81 -20.47 15.45
N LYS A 150 9.65 -20.70 14.79
CA LYS A 150 9.31 -20.07 13.50
C LYS A 150 8.63 -18.70 13.64
N THR A 151 9.41 -17.71 14.07
CA THR A 151 9.11 -16.31 13.74
C THR A 151 9.55 -16.07 12.31
N ALA A 152 8.61 -16.07 11.39
CA ALA A 152 8.85 -15.80 9.99
C ALA A 152 8.77 -14.26 9.77
N GLU A 153 9.81 -13.55 10.21
CA GLU A 153 10.07 -12.18 9.75
C GLU A 153 10.74 -12.28 8.37
N PHE A 154 10.05 -11.83 7.32
CA PHE A 154 10.65 -11.70 5.99
C PHE A 154 10.81 -10.24 5.62
N THR A 155 12.06 -9.83 5.57
CA THR A 155 12.53 -8.65 4.86
C THR A 155 13.34 -9.14 3.68
N PHE A 156 12.81 -8.99 2.46
CA PHE A 156 13.64 -9.12 1.26
C PHE A 156 14.42 -7.81 1.04
N TYR A 157 15.70 -7.83 1.41
CA TYR A 157 16.72 -6.93 0.89
C TYR A 157 17.81 -7.80 0.26
N ASP A 158 18.04 -7.66 -1.05
CA ASP A 158 19.36 -8.01 -1.59
C ASP A 158 20.29 -6.81 -1.31
N GLY A 159 21.27 -7.01 -0.44
CA GLY A 159 22.22 -5.99 -0.01
C GLY A 159 21.87 -5.29 1.31
N GLN A 160 22.75 -5.49 2.30
CA GLN A 160 22.90 -4.82 3.61
C GLN A 160 21.84 -3.80 4.09
N PRO A 161 21.35 -3.91 5.35
CA PRO A 161 20.72 -2.79 6.06
C PRO A 161 21.81 -1.81 6.53
N THR A 162 22.36 -1.05 5.59
CA THR A 162 23.09 0.20 5.88
C THR A 162 22.59 1.30 4.95
N ALA A 163 21.27 1.40 4.82
CA ALA A 163 20.67 2.73 4.91
C ALA A 163 20.08 2.78 6.32
N THR A 164 20.77 3.47 7.23
CA THR A 164 20.02 4.32 8.15
C THR A 164 19.04 5.07 7.26
N LEU A 165 17.77 4.66 7.27
CA LEU A 165 16.69 5.46 6.71
C LEU A 165 16.77 6.75 7.50
N ASP A 166 17.47 7.74 6.93
CA ASP A 166 17.52 9.07 7.46
C ASP A 166 16.07 9.45 7.74
N ALA A 167 15.81 9.91 8.96
CA ALA A 167 14.47 10.26 9.46
C ALA A 167 13.73 11.33 8.62
N GLY A 168 14.26 11.69 7.44
CA GLY A 168 13.72 12.62 6.46
C GLY A 168 13.00 11.99 5.26
N ASP A 169 13.13 10.69 4.98
CA ASP A 169 12.39 10.03 3.88
C ASP A 169 11.26 9.17 4.44
N GLN A 170 10.27 9.84 5.04
CA GLN A 170 9.01 9.19 5.38
C GLN A 170 8.30 8.80 4.08
N MET A 171 8.55 7.59 3.59
CA MET A 171 7.65 6.97 2.62
C MET A 171 6.24 7.04 3.20
N ASN A 172 5.32 7.63 2.43
CA ASN A 172 3.89 7.66 2.73
C ASN A 172 3.38 6.22 2.71
N SER A 173 3.52 5.55 3.86
CA SER A 173 2.97 4.22 4.10
C SER A 173 1.60 4.36 4.76
N ARG A 174 0.67 3.52 4.33
CA ARG A 174 -0.65 3.39 4.95
C ARG A 174 -0.74 1.99 5.52
N VAL A 175 -1.33 1.89 6.71
CA VAL A 175 -1.50 0.63 7.42
C VAL A 175 -2.99 0.33 7.55
N VAL A 176 -3.40 -0.84 7.08
CA VAL A 176 -4.75 -1.38 7.28
C VAL A 176 -4.66 -2.57 8.24
N LEU A 177 -5.50 -2.55 9.26
CA LEU A 177 -5.58 -3.61 10.26
C LEU A 177 -6.92 -4.32 10.11
N LEU A 178 -6.90 -5.60 9.75
CA LEU A 178 -8.09 -6.44 9.67
C LEU A 178 -8.09 -7.48 10.78
N PRO A 179 -9.16 -7.58 11.59
CA PRO A 179 -9.30 -8.66 12.55
C PRO A 179 -9.51 -9.98 11.81
N VAL A 180 -8.78 -11.01 12.19
CA VAL A 180 -8.83 -12.34 11.58
C VAL A 180 -8.84 -13.42 12.65
N THR A 181 -9.50 -14.55 12.36
CA THR A 181 -9.40 -15.75 13.19
C THR A 181 -8.31 -16.63 12.62
N LEU A 182 -7.35 -17.03 13.44
CA LEU A 182 -6.33 -17.99 13.06
C LEU A 182 -6.75 -19.36 13.58
N ARG A 183 -6.69 -20.38 12.73
CA ARG A 183 -7.02 -21.76 13.10
C ARG A 183 -5.79 -22.64 12.99
N ASP A 184 -5.49 -23.37 14.06
CA ASP A 184 -4.56 -24.48 14.01
C ASP A 184 -5.34 -25.78 13.76
N VAL A 185 -5.19 -26.34 12.56
CA VAL A 185 -5.86 -27.60 12.17
C VAL A 185 -5.38 -28.79 13.00
N ARG A 186 -4.17 -28.75 13.56
CA ARG A 186 -3.62 -29.89 14.34
C ARG A 186 -4.22 -29.98 15.74
N SER A 187 -4.42 -28.84 16.38
CA SER A 187 -4.95 -28.77 17.75
C SER A 187 -6.44 -28.41 17.83
N ASP A 188 -7.06 -28.08 16.68
CA ASP A 188 -8.40 -27.52 16.54
C ASP A 188 -8.63 -26.26 17.41
N LYS A 189 -7.54 -25.55 17.72
CA LYS A 189 -7.58 -24.29 18.48
C LYS A 189 -7.78 -23.11 17.55
N LYS A 190 -8.49 -22.11 18.06
CA LYS A 190 -8.72 -20.83 17.39
C LYS A 190 -8.00 -19.73 18.16
N TYR A 191 -7.35 -18.85 17.43
CA TYR A 191 -6.66 -17.67 17.93
C TYR A 191 -7.25 -16.44 17.27
N PHE A 192 -7.17 -15.31 17.95
CA PHE A 192 -7.51 -14.01 17.40
C PHE A 192 -6.24 -13.31 16.95
N GLY A 193 -6.23 -12.83 15.71
CA GLY A 193 -5.11 -12.13 15.12
C GLY A 193 -5.53 -10.84 14.42
N ILE A 194 -4.52 -10.05 14.06
CA ILE A 194 -4.64 -8.87 13.22
C ILE A 194 -3.78 -9.12 11.98
N LEU A 195 -4.41 -9.03 10.81
CA LEU A 195 -3.76 -8.92 9.53
C LEU A 195 -3.42 -7.43 9.32
N GLU A 196 -2.14 -7.11 9.38
CA GLU A 196 -1.57 -5.80 9.13
C GLU A 196 -1.05 -5.72 7.70
N VAL A 197 -1.70 -4.92 6.87
CA VAL A 197 -1.25 -4.67 5.50
C VAL A 197 -0.67 -3.27 5.44
N VAL A 198 0.63 -3.19 5.18
CA VAL A 198 1.37 -1.93 4.99
C VAL A 198 1.60 -1.77 3.50
N VAL A 199 1.04 -0.72 2.90
CA VAL A 199 1.24 -0.44 1.49
C VAL A 199 2.07 0.81 1.33
N TYR A 200 3.10 0.73 0.48
CA TYR A 200 3.99 1.83 0.20
C TYR A 200 3.52 2.57 -1.06
N SER A 201 3.25 3.87 -0.91
CA SER A 201 2.98 4.72 -2.07
C SER A 201 4.30 5.02 -2.77
N ILE A 202 4.48 4.50 -3.99
CA ILE A 202 5.54 4.98 -4.86
C ILE A 202 5.08 6.28 -5.49
N GLU A 203 5.32 7.39 -4.79
CA GLU A 203 5.42 8.67 -5.48
C GLU A 203 6.67 8.61 -6.36
N ARG A 204 6.51 8.10 -7.60
CA ARG A 204 7.55 8.29 -8.61
C ARG A 204 7.71 9.79 -8.75
N LYS A 205 8.82 10.33 -8.22
CA LYS A 205 9.37 11.61 -8.68
C LYS A 205 9.72 11.41 -10.16
N MET A 206 8.75 11.58 -11.04
CA MET A 206 9.01 11.82 -12.45
C MET A 206 9.62 13.22 -12.51
N ALA A 207 10.93 13.27 -12.37
CA ALA A 207 11.74 14.46 -12.60
C ALA A 207 11.94 14.68 -14.10
#